data_AF-R6C8F2-F1
#
_entry.id   AF-R6C8F2-F1
#
_cell.length_a   1.000
_cell.length_b   1.000
_cell.length_c   1.000
_cell.angle_alpha   90.00
_cell.angle_beta   90.00
_cell.angle_gamma   90.00
#
_symmetry.space_group_name_H-M   'P 1'
#
loop_
_entity.id
_entity.type
_entity.pdbx_description
1 polymer ?
#
loop_
_entity_poly.entity_id
_entity_poly.type
_entity_poly.pdbx_seq_one_letter_code
_entity_poly.pdbx_strand_id
1 'polypeptide(L)'
;MAFCSKCGATINGEKFCPACGAPQQYQQTGAPQGGAQGNFDKFMDTPNTTGEFDPNDISQNKAMAVLSYLAILVLIPILAAPESKFARYHANQGLTLFITEIAYVIVESVLGLIFGLIPVVGGILNGILGLVHIVFLVWAVLGIINAANGEAKELPLIGKFKLLK
;
A
#
# COMPACT_ATOMS: atom_id res chain seq x y z
N MET A 1 9.45 -36.68 7.11
CA MET A 1 8.61 -37.01 8.27
C MET A 1 9.04 -36.10 9.40
N ALA A 2 8.10 -35.38 10.02
CA ALA A 2 8.40 -34.51 11.15
C ALA A 2 8.22 -35.28 12.47
N PHE A 3 8.91 -34.84 13.53
CA PHE A 3 8.86 -35.45 14.86
C PHE A 3 8.39 -34.43 15.89
N CYS A 4 7.60 -34.87 16.86
CA CYS A 4 7.16 -34.03 17.95
C CYS A 4 8.35 -33.61 18.82
N SER A 5 8.55 -32.30 19.00
CA SER A 5 9.65 -31.74 19.81
C SER A 5 9.55 -32.05 21.31
N LYS A 6 8.39 -32.51 21.77
CA LYS A 6 8.13 -32.87 23.17
C LYS A 6 8.29 -34.37 23.47
N CYS A 7 7.87 -35.25 22.55
CA CYS A 7 7.80 -36.69 22.83
C CYS A 7 8.46 -37.59 21.78
N GLY A 8 8.96 -37.02 20.66
CA GLY A 8 9.67 -37.78 19.63
C GLY A 8 8.77 -38.64 18.72
N ALA A 9 7.45 -38.64 18.90
CA ALA A 9 6.54 -39.34 18.00
C ALA A 9 6.53 -38.73 16.59
N THR A 10 6.35 -39.57 15.56
CA THR A 10 6.17 -39.14 14.16
C THR A 10 4.85 -38.40 13.97
N ILE A 11 4.87 -37.27 13.27
CA ILE A 11 3.69 -36.43 13.01
C ILE A 11 3.51 -36.18 11.51
N ASN A 12 2.25 -36.26 11.04
CA ASN A 12 1.85 -36.12 9.64
C ASN A 12 1.03 -34.83 9.40
N GLY A 13 1.55 -33.68 9.83
CA GLY A 13 0.93 -32.36 9.55
C GLY A 13 -0.27 -31.98 10.44
N GLU A 14 -0.47 -32.70 11.54
CA GLU A 14 -1.54 -32.44 12.52
C GLU A 14 -1.20 -31.25 13.44
N LYS A 15 -2.21 -30.45 13.83
CA LYS A 15 -2.04 -29.27 14.72
C LYS A 15 -1.59 -29.64 16.13
N PHE A 16 -1.90 -30.85 16.58
CA PHE A 16 -1.55 -31.38 17.90
C PHE A 16 -0.92 -32.75 17.72
N CYS A 17 0.08 -33.07 18.54
CA CYS A 17 0.70 -34.39 18.49
C CYS A 17 -0.30 -35.46 18.96
N PRO A 18 -0.56 -36.53 18.18
CA PRO A 18 -1.55 -37.54 18.53
C PRO A 18 -1.10 -38.42 19.71
N ALA A 19 0.21 -38.46 19.99
CA ALA A 19 0.78 -39.24 21.09
C ALA A 19 0.78 -38.50 22.44
N CYS A 20 0.95 -37.17 22.45
CA CYS A 20 1.13 -36.42 23.69
C CYS A 20 0.30 -35.13 23.82
N GLY A 21 -0.48 -34.77 22.80
CA GLY A 21 -1.35 -33.59 22.81
C GLY A 21 -0.62 -32.24 22.71
N ALA A 22 0.71 -32.22 22.61
CA ALA A 22 1.46 -30.97 22.53
C ALA A 22 1.11 -30.20 21.24
N PRO A 23 0.85 -28.88 21.31
CA PRO A 23 0.64 -28.06 20.13
C PRO A 23 1.91 -28.09 19.27
N GLN A 24 1.77 -28.44 18.00
CA GLN A 24 2.89 -28.41 17.07
C GLN A 24 2.86 -27.07 16.35
N GLN A 25 3.96 -26.32 16.42
CA GLN A 25 4.17 -25.25 15.47
C GLN A 25 4.41 -25.92 14.13
N TYR A 26 3.36 -26.05 13.33
CA TYR A 26 3.49 -26.38 11.93
C TYR A 26 4.25 -25.22 11.28
N GLN A 27 5.58 -25.33 11.26
CA GLN A 27 6.36 -24.66 10.23
C GLN A 27 5.86 -25.29 8.94
N GLN A 28 4.96 -24.56 8.28
CA GLN A 28 4.80 -24.66 6.84
C GLN A 28 6.20 -24.49 6.27
N THR A 29 6.89 -25.61 6.06
CA THR A 29 7.79 -25.73 4.92
C THR A 29 6.88 -25.70 3.71
N GLY A 30 6.33 -24.51 3.45
CA GLY A 30 5.70 -24.19 2.21
C GLY A 30 6.72 -24.51 1.14
N ALA A 31 6.26 -25.21 0.10
CA ALA A 31 6.94 -25.33 -1.17
C ALA A 31 7.66 -24.02 -1.52
N PRO A 32 8.76 -24.02 -2.29
CA PRO A 32 9.37 -22.77 -2.73
C PRO A 32 8.28 -21.92 -3.39
N GLN A 33 7.77 -20.91 -2.69
CA GLN A 33 6.83 -19.94 -3.22
C GLN A 33 7.63 -18.94 -4.06
N GLY A 34 8.42 -19.46 -5.00
CA GLY A 34 9.02 -18.71 -6.10
C GLY A 34 8.00 -18.59 -7.21
N GLY A 35 6.87 -17.97 -6.90
CA GLY A 35 5.76 -17.70 -7.82
C GLY A 35 5.12 -16.37 -7.45
N ALA A 36 4.50 -15.70 -8.41
CA ALA A 36 4.06 -14.30 -8.35
C ALA A 36 3.39 -13.83 -7.03
N GLN A 37 2.76 -14.73 -6.25
CA GLN A 37 2.24 -14.45 -4.90
C GLN A 37 3.28 -13.94 -3.91
N GLY A 38 4.46 -14.58 -3.79
CA GLY A 38 5.46 -14.16 -2.80
C GLY A 38 6.04 -12.77 -3.07
N ASN A 39 6.13 -12.39 -4.35
CA ASN A 39 6.58 -11.05 -4.75
C ASN A 39 5.50 -9.99 -4.51
N PHE A 40 4.22 -10.34 -4.68
CA PHE A 40 3.11 -9.44 -4.37
C PHE A 40 3.00 -9.16 -2.88
N ASP A 41 3.09 -10.20 -2.04
CA ASP A 41 3.05 -10.07 -0.58
C ASP A 41 4.18 -9.17 -0.08
N LYS A 42 5.40 -9.37 -0.60
CA LYS A 42 6.56 -8.52 -0.28
C LYS A 42 6.40 -7.07 -0.75
N PHE A 43 5.70 -6.84 -1.86
CA PHE A 43 5.43 -5.49 -2.35
C PHE A 43 4.40 -4.75 -1.47
N MET A 44 3.43 -5.47 -0.93
CA MET A 44 2.37 -4.95 -0.06
C MET A 44 2.78 -4.88 1.43
N ASP A 45 3.91 -5.47 1.79
CA ASP A 45 4.50 -5.42 3.12
C ASP A 45 5.25 -4.10 3.33
N THR A 46 4.48 -3.06 3.66
CA THR A 46 4.97 -1.71 3.97
C THR A 46 4.83 -1.39 5.46
N PRO A 47 5.65 -0.47 6.00
CA PRO A 47 5.57 -0.07 7.40
C PRO A 47 4.15 0.36 7.80
N ASN A 48 3.70 -0.18 8.93
CA ASN A 48 2.47 0.24 9.59
C ASN A 48 2.83 0.86 10.94
N THR A 49 2.64 2.17 11.04
CA THR A 49 2.97 2.97 12.23
C THR A 49 1.73 3.41 12.99
N THR A 50 0.59 2.73 12.80
CA THR A 50 -0.69 3.09 13.45
C THR A 50 -0.58 3.21 14.97
N GLY A 51 0.25 2.37 15.60
CA GLY A 51 0.47 2.41 17.05
C GLY A 51 1.18 3.67 17.57
N GLU A 52 1.70 4.53 16.69
CA GLU A 52 2.34 5.80 17.05
C GLU A 52 1.35 6.97 17.15
N PHE A 53 0.09 6.78 16.74
CA PHE A 53 -0.93 7.82 16.69
C PHE A 53 -1.92 7.70 17.86
N ASP A 54 -2.40 8.84 18.33
CA ASP A 54 -3.43 8.90 19.37
C ASP A 54 -4.76 8.32 18.83
N PRO A 55 -5.38 7.32 19.49
CA PRO A 55 -6.67 6.77 19.08
C PRO A 55 -7.78 7.82 18.92
N ASN A 56 -7.77 8.87 19.74
CA ASN A 56 -8.74 9.95 19.64
C ASN A 56 -8.48 10.79 18.38
N ASP A 57 -7.23 11.11 18.06
CA ASP A 57 -6.85 11.82 16.82
C ASP A 57 -7.29 11.02 15.58
N ILE A 58 -7.02 9.70 15.57
CA ILE A 58 -7.48 8.81 14.49
C ILE A 58 -9.00 8.91 14.33
N SER A 59 -9.75 8.73 15.42
CA SER A 59 -11.21 8.67 15.37
C SER A 59 -11.86 9.97 14.86
N GLN A 60 -11.29 11.12 15.21
CA GLN A 60 -11.83 12.43 14.85
C GLN A 60 -11.45 12.84 13.43
N ASN A 61 -10.34 12.35 12.88
CA ASN A 61 -9.75 12.86 11.65
C ASN A 61 -9.78 11.89 10.45
N LYS A 62 -10.51 10.77 10.53
CA LYS A 62 -10.66 9.83 9.40
C LYS A 62 -11.15 10.48 8.11
N ALA A 63 -12.14 11.37 8.20
CA ALA A 63 -12.66 12.07 7.01
C ALA A 63 -11.57 12.93 6.35
N MET A 64 -10.80 13.67 7.15
CA MET A 64 -9.66 14.47 6.68
C MET A 64 -8.58 13.59 6.04
N ALA A 65 -8.29 12.43 6.65
CA ALA A 65 -7.36 11.46 6.08
C ALA A 65 -7.83 10.92 4.72
N VAL A 66 -9.12 10.60 4.57
CA VAL A 66 -9.69 10.14 3.27
C VAL A 66 -9.58 11.22 2.20
N LEU A 67 -9.90 12.48 2.53
CA LEU A 67 -9.81 13.60 1.59
C LEU A 67 -8.39 13.78 1.02
N SER A 68 -7.37 13.34 1.75
CA SER A 68 -5.97 13.42 1.31
C SER A 68 -5.70 12.70 -0.01
N TYR A 69 -6.50 11.68 -0.35
CA TYR A 69 -6.29 10.85 -1.52
C TYR A 69 -7.17 11.24 -2.72
N LEU A 70 -7.95 12.32 -2.60
CA LEU A 70 -8.83 12.82 -3.65
C LEU A 70 -8.20 14.00 -4.39
N ALA A 71 -7.03 13.75 -4.98
CA ALA A 71 -6.24 14.70 -5.77
C ALA A 71 -6.08 16.07 -5.06
N ILE A 72 -6.59 17.14 -5.67
CA ILE A 72 -6.47 18.52 -5.14
C ILE A 72 -7.11 18.70 -3.75
N LEU A 73 -8.05 17.83 -3.35
CA LEU A 73 -8.68 17.91 -2.03
C LEU A 73 -7.69 17.65 -0.89
N VAL A 74 -6.49 17.16 -1.16
CA VAL A 74 -5.41 17.06 -0.17
C VAL A 74 -5.07 18.39 0.51
N LEU A 75 -5.37 19.52 -0.13
CA LEU A 75 -5.21 20.84 0.49
C LEU A 75 -6.14 21.05 1.70
N ILE A 76 -7.29 20.37 1.74
CA ILE A 76 -8.25 20.49 2.84
C ILE A 76 -7.64 20.00 4.17
N PRO A 77 -7.21 18.73 4.32
CA PRO A 77 -6.62 18.27 5.58
C PRO A 77 -5.33 19.04 5.95
N ILE A 78 -4.55 19.50 4.97
CA ILE A 78 -3.35 20.34 5.21
C ILE A 78 -3.72 21.64 5.92
N LEU A 79 -4.80 22.30 5.50
CA LEU A 79 -5.19 23.62 5.99
C LEU A 79 -6.18 23.56 7.16
N ALA A 80 -7.08 22.56 7.17
CA ALA A 80 -8.19 22.46 8.10
C ALA A 80 -7.94 21.51 9.28
N ALA A 81 -6.95 20.62 9.19
CA ALA A 81 -6.53 19.74 10.28
C ALA A 81 -5.01 19.77 10.55
N PRO A 82 -4.37 20.96 10.63
CA PRO A 82 -2.92 21.09 10.74
C PRO A 82 -2.34 20.57 12.06
N GLU A 83 -3.17 20.35 13.08
CA GLU A 83 -2.74 19.82 14.39
C GLU A 83 -2.89 18.28 14.49
N SER A 84 -3.63 17.66 13.57
CA SER A 84 -3.85 16.21 13.57
C SER A 84 -2.65 15.50 12.96
N LYS A 85 -1.92 14.73 13.77
CA LYS A 85 -0.77 13.94 13.28
C LYS A 85 -1.26 12.89 12.28
N PHE A 86 -2.40 12.27 12.56
CA PHE A 86 -3.00 11.27 11.68
C PHE A 86 -3.45 11.86 10.34
N ALA A 87 -4.17 12.99 10.34
CA ALA A 87 -4.56 13.66 9.09
C ALA A 87 -3.33 14.08 8.28
N ARG A 88 -2.30 14.62 8.93
CA ARG A 88 -1.06 15.04 8.26
C ARG A 88 -0.26 13.88 7.70
N TYR A 89 -0.31 12.71 8.33
CA TYR A 89 0.29 11.49 7.80
C TYR A 89 -0.34 11.13 6.44
N HIS A 90 -1.67 11.09 6.37
CA HIS A 90 -2.37 10.81 5.12
C HIS A 90 -2.23 11.96 4.11
N ALA A 91 -2.21 13.21 4.57
CA ALA A 91 -1.99 14.38 3.72
C ALA A 91 -0.61 14.36 3.06
N ASN A 92 0.43 13.88 3.76
CA ASN A 92 1.77 13.69 3.20
C ASN A 92 1.79 12.68 2.05
N GLN A 93 1.16 11.52 2.25
CA GLN A 93 1.07 10.48 1.23
C GLN A 93 0.21 10.92 0.04
N GLY A 94 -0.94 11.52 0.34
CA GLY A 94 -1.85 12.09 -0.66
C GLY A 94 -1.22 13.19 -1.50
N LEU A 95 -0.44 14.07 -0.88
CA LEU A 95 0.24 15.16 -1.58
C LEU A 95 1.36 14.62 -2.47
N THR A 96 2.09 13.62 -1.98
CA THR A 96 3.11 12.92 -2.77
C THR A 96 2.48 12.24 -3.98
N LEU A 97 1.34 11.56 -3.79
CA LEU A 97 0.59 10.93 -4.88
C LEU A 97 0.16 11.98 -5.92
N PHE A 98 -0.45 13.08 -5.47
CA PHE A 98 -0.94 14.15 -6.34
C PHE A 98 0.18 14.83 -7.14
N ILE A 99 1.31 15.16 -6.50
CA ILE A 99 2.47 15.74 -7.19
C ILE A 99 3.05 14.77 -8.21
N THR A 100 3.14 13.48 -7.87
CA THR A 100 3.65 12.45 -8.79
C THR A 100 2.73 12.27 -9.99
N GLU A 101 1.42 12.32 -9.78
CA GLU A 101 0.42 12.26 -10.84
C GLU A 101 0.54 13.47 -11.79
N ILE A 102 0.66 14.70 -11.26
CA ILE A 102 0.91 15.90 -12.09
C ILE A 102 2.20 15.74 -12.90
N ALA A 103 3.30 15.31 -12.26
CA ALA A 103 4.57 15.11 -12.94
C ALA A 103 4.44 14.09 -14.08
N TYR A 104 3.69 13.00 -13.85
CA TYR A 104 3.42 11.99 -14.86
C TYR A 104 2.60 12.54 -16.03
N VAL A 105 1.52 13.27 -15.76
CA VAL A 105 0.66 13.89 -16.80
C VAL A 105 1.46 14.84 -17.69
N ILE A 106 2.41 15.59 -17.12
CA ILE A 106 3.30 16.47 -17.89
C ILE A 106 4.19 15.64 -18.84
N VAL A 107 4.82 14.58 -18.32
CA VAL A 107 5.68 13.68 -19.13
C VAL A 107 4.86 13.01 -20.23
N GLU A 108 3.70 12.47 -19.91
CA GLU A 108 2.76 11.86 -20.86
C GLU A 108 2.37 12.86 -21.95
N SER A 109 2.04 14.10 -21.58
CA SER A 109 1.69 15.15 -22.55
C SER A 109 2.82 15.48 -23.51
N VAL A 110 4.06 15.59 -23.01
CA VAL A 110 5.25 15.85 -23.85
C VAL A 110 5.51 14.68 -24.81
N LEU A 111 5.44 13.44 -24.33
CA LEU A 111 5.60 12.26 -25.17
C LEU A 111 4.50 12.17 -26.24
N GLY A 112 3.26 12.49 -25.87
CA GLY A 112 2.12 12.56 -26.79
C GLY A 112 2.34 13.58 -27.91
N LEU A 113 2.90 14.76 -27.60
CA LEU A 113 3.24 15.77 -28.61
C LEU A 113 4.33 15.31 -29.58
N ILE A 114 5.35 14.61 -29.09
CA ILE A 114 6.48 14.14 -29.91
C ILE A 114 6.07 12.99 -30.83
N PHE A 115 5.36 12.00 -30.28
CA PHE A 115 5.08 10.74 -30.99
C PHE A 115 3.67 10.67 -31.60
N GLY A 116 2.78 11.60 -31.25
CA GLY A 116 1.39 11.62 -31.72
C GLY A 116 1.22 11.85 -33.22
N LEU A 117 2.27 12.30 -33.92
CA LEU A 117 2.27 12.49 -35.37
C LEU A 117 2.42 11.17 -36.16
N ILE A 118 2.79 10.07 -35.50
CA ILE A 118 2.94 8.75 -36.12
C ILE A 118 1.74 7.89 -35.69
N PRO A 119 0.71 7.67 -36.54
CA PRO A 119 -0.59 7.17 -36.08
C PRO A 119 -0.54 5.85 -35.30
N VAL A 120 0.23 4.86 -35.77
CA VAL A 120 0.32 3.54 -35.13
C VAL A 120 1.18 3.60 -33.87
N VAL A 121 2.36 4.24 -33.93
CA VAL A 121 3.29 4.33 -32.79
C VAL A 121 2.71 5.19 -31.67
N GLY A 122 2.14 6.35 -32.01
CA GLY A 122 1.48 7.24 -31.07
C GLY A 122 0.29 6.57 -30.39
N GLY A 123 -0.54 5.81 -31.14
CA GLY A 123 -1.66 5.06 -30.58
C GLY A 123 -1.22 4.02 -29.56
N ILE A 124 -0.21 3.20 -29.89
CA ILE A 124 0.32 2.17 -28.96
C ILE A 124 0.93 2.82 -27.72
N LEU A 125 1.75 3.86 -27.90
CA LEU A 125 2.41 4.55 -26.79
C LEU A 125 1.39 5.15 -25.81
N ASN A 126 0.39 5.86 -26.33
CA ASN A 126 -0.68 6.43 -25.52
C ASN A 126 -1.46 5.35 -24.77
N GLY A 127 -1.73 4.21 -25.40
CA GLY A 127 -2.38 3.07 -24.74
C GLY A 127 -1.57 2.54 -23.56
N ILE A 128 -0.25 2.38 -23.71
CA ILE A 128 0.64 1.89 -22.65
C ILE A 128 0.77 2.92 -21.51
N LEU A 129 0.97 4.20 -21.84
CA LEU A 129 1.05 5.27 -20.86
C LEU A 129 -0.26 5.39 -20.07
N GLY A 130 -1.40 5.25 -20.76
CA GLY A 130 -2.72 5.22 -20.14
C GLY A 130 -2.86 4.19 -19.00
N LEU A 131 -2.18 3.04 -19.08
CA LEU A 131 -2.24 2.00 -18.04
C LEU A 131 -1.61 2.44 -16.71
N VAL A 132 -0.69 3.42 -16.73
CA VAL A 132 -0.04 3.90 -15.50
C VAL A 132 -1.04 4.63 -14.59
N HIS A 133 -2.08 5.25 -15.15
CA HIS A 133 -3.17 5.86 -14.37
C HIS A 133 -3.88 4.85 -13.46
N ILE A 134 -3.91 3.57 -13.83
CA ILE A 134 -4.48 2.51 -12.99
C ILE A 134 -3.63 2.33 -11.72
N VAL A 135 -2.31 2.49 -11.79
CA VAL A 135 -1.41 2.39 -10.62
C VAL A 135 -1.69 3.52 -9.64
N PHE A 136 -1.85 4.76 -10.13
CA PHE A 136 -2.23 5.91 -9.28
C PHE A 136 -3.58 5.68 -8.62
N LEU A 137 -4.57 5.18 -9.37
CA LEU A 137 -5.88 4.84 -8.82
C LEU A 137 -5.80 3.77 -7.72
N VAL A 138 -5.01 2.71 -7.93
CA VAL A 138 -4.80 1.67 -6.92
C VAL A 138 -4.19 2.25 -5.65
N TRP A 139 -3.17 3.11 -5.76
CA TRP A 139 -2.59 3.77 -4.59
C TRP A 139 -3.57 4.71 -3.87
N ALA A 140 -4.38 5.47 -4.60
CA ALA A 140 -5.43 6.29 -4.01
C ALA A 140 -6.42 5.43 -3.22
N VAL A 141 -6.91 4.33 -3.81
CA VAL A 141 -7.85 3.40 -3.17
C VAL A 141 -7.25 2.74 -1.94
N LEU A 142 -6.01 2.26 -2.00
CA LEU A 142 -5.33 1.69 -0.83
C LEU A 142 -5.18 2.72 0.30
N GLY A 143 -4.85 3.97 -0.05
CA GLY A 143 -4.76 5.07 0.90
C GLY A 143 -6.09 5.37 1.57
N ILE A 144 -7.18 5.40 0.80
CA ILE A 144 -8.55 5.59 1.30
C ILE A 144 -8.95 4.45 2.24
N ILE A 145 -8.67 3.19 1.87
CA ILE A 145 -8.97 2.02 2.72
C ILE A 145 -8.22 2.13 4.05
N ASN A 146 -6.92 2.43 4.02
CA ASN A 146 -6.12 2.60 5.24
C ASN A 146 -6.69 3.74 6.10
N ALA A 147 -6.97 4.91 5.51
CA ALA A 147 -7.53 6.06 6.20
C ALA A 147 -8.90 5.76 6.84
N ALA A 148 -9.80 5.09 6.11
CA ALA A 148 -11.13 4.72 6.61
C ALA A 148 -11.04 3.70 7.76
N ASN A 149 -10.09 2.76 7.69
CA ASN A 149 -9.82 1.81 8.77
C ASN A 149 -9.12 2.46 9.96
N GLY A 150 -8.53 3.65 9.80
CA GLY A 150 -7.76 4.33 10.84
C GLY A 150 -6.32 3.81 10.92
N GLU A 151 -5.80 3.26 9.81
CA GLU A 151 -4.46 2.70 9.71
C GLU A 151 -3.50 3.71 9.10
N ALA A 152 -2.38 3.92 9.78
CA ALA A 152 -1.24 4.66 9.25
C ALA A 152 -0.25 3.68 8.59
N LYS A 153 -0.67 3.07 7.48
CA LYS A 153 0.15 2.18 6.66
C LYS A 153 0.64 2.88 5.39
N GLU A 154 1.93 2.75 5.11
CA GLU A 154 2.57 3.40 3.97
C GLU A 154 2.10 2.78 2.65
N LEU A 155 1.88 3.62 1.63
CA LEU A 155 1.66 3.16 0.26
C LEU A 155 2.96 2.58 -0.32
N PRO A 156 2.90 1.46 -1.07
CA PRO A 156 4.08 0.92 -1.74
C PRO A 156 4.77 1.97 -2.61
N LEU A 157 6.10 1.97 -2.60
CA LEU A 157 7.00 2.89 -3.34
C LEU A 157 6.97 4.37 -2.92
N ILE A 158 5.80 4.95 -2.61
CA ILE A 158 5.64 6.40 -2.39
C ILE A 158 5.43 6.80 -0.92
N GLY A 159 5.02 5.89 -0.04
CA GLY A 159 4.65 6.21 1.36
C GLY A 159 5.81 6.71 2.23
N LYS A 160 7.06 6.50 1.80
CA LYS A 160 8.29 6.92 2.50
C LYS A 160 8.62 8.42 2.38
N PHE A 161 8.01 9.13 1.43
CA PHE A 161 8.29 10.55 1.22
C PHE A 161 7.49 11.42 2.18
N LYS A 162 8.17 12.34 2.87
CA LYS A 162 7.57 13.28 3.84
C LYS A 162 7.81 14.70 3.35
N LEU A 163 6.75 15.36 2.90
CA LEU A 163 6.79 16.72 2.33
C LEU A 163 6.40 17.79 3.35
N LEU A 164 5.47 17.44 4.23
CA LEU A 164 4.95 18.23 5.34
C LEU A 164 5.71 17.81 6.62
N LYS A 165 6.29 18.80 7.32
CA LYS A 165 7.02 18.64 8.58
C LYS A 165 6.10 18.83 9.77
#